data_AF-A0A0A2MH85-F1
#
_entry.id   AF-A0A0A2MH85-F1
#
_cell.length_a   1.000
_cell.length_b   1.000
_cell.length_c   1.000
_cell.angle_alpha   90.00
_cell.angle_beta   90.00
_cell.angle_gamma   90.00
#
_symmetry.space_group_name_H-M   'P 1'
#
loop_
_entity.id
_entity.type
_entity.pdbx_description
1 polymer ?
#
loop_
_entity_poly.entity_id
_entity_poly.type
_entity_poly.pdbx_seq_one_letter_code
_entity_poly.pdbx_strand_id
1 'polypeptide(L)'
;MKDRDHKPTKYWQIQLSHTKSFIEFGSDGTLHFDTQQEAEESLKSIQRHGHATVSRILSETVHEPVPLLFDLTALQKEANRK
;
A
#
# COMPACT_ATOMS: atom_id res chain seq x y z
N MET A 1 -21.23 -11.19 13.58
CA MET A 1 -21.57 -11.96 12.36
C MET A 1 -21.45 -11.05 11.14
N LYS A 2 -20.26 -10.88 10.56
CA LYS A 2 -20.10 -10.14 9.29
C LYS A 2 -18.91 -10.57 8.43
N ASP A 3 -18.33 -11.74 8.69
CA ASP A 3 -17.18 -12.27 7.94
C ASP A 3 -17.46 -13.64 7.28
N ARG A 4 -18.73 -14.01 7.09
CA ARG A 4 -19.05 -15.35 6.56
C ARG A 4 -19.06 -15.43 5.03
N ASP A 5 -19.25 -14.31 4.34
CA ASP A 5 -19.43 -14.26 2.88
C ASP A 5 -18.46 -13.31 2.17
N HIS A 6 -17.35 -12.92 2.81
CA HIS A 6 -16.32 -12.11 2.15
C HIS A 6 -15.52 -12.99 1.18
N LYS A 7 -15.72 -12.81 -0.12
CA LYS A 7 -14.91 -13.45 -1.15
C LYS A 7 -13.86 -12.45 -1.66
N PRO A 8 -12.56 -12.74 -1.51
CA PRO A 8 -11.52 -11.87 -2.06
C PRO A 8 -11.64 -11.84 -3.58
N THR A 9 -11.72 -10.63 -4.14
CA THR A 9 -11.75 -10.41 -5.59
C THR A 9 -10.34 -10.08 -6.07
N LYS A 10 -9.94 -10.69 -7.19
CA LYS A 10 -8.63 -10.43 -7.81
C LYS A 10 -8.71 -9.16 -8.64
N TYR A 11 -7.64 -8.40 -8.65
CA TYR A 11 -7.46 -7.20 -9.46
C TYR A 11 -6.00 -7.09 -9.91
N TRP A 12 -5.76 -6.20 -10.86
CA TRP A 12 -4.44 -5.81 -11.31
C TRP A 12 -4.16 -4.37 -10.90
N GLN A 13 -2.91 -4.06 -10.55
CA GLN A 13 -2.47 -2.73 -10.20
C GLN A 13 -1.10 -2.49 -10.84
N ILE A 14 -0.85 -1.24 -11.24
CA ILE A 14 0.44 -0.84 -11.80
C ILE A 14 1.31 -0.29 -10.69
N GLN A 15 2.54 -0.80 -10.59
CA GLN A 15 3.59 -0.27 -9.73
C GLN A 15 4.70 0.30 -10.62
N LEU A 16 5.27 1.43 -10.21
CA LEU A 16 6.44 2.02 -10.85
C LEU A 16 7.66 1.88 -9.93
N SER A 17 8.81 1.60 -10.53
CA SER A 17 10.11 1.59 -9.86
C SER A 17 10.90 2.81 -10.31
N HIS A 18 11.46 3.53 -9.35
CA HIS A 18 12.17 4.79 -9.58
C HIS A 18 13.56 4.72 -8.99
N THR A 19 14.51 5.39 -9.64
CA THR A 19 15.85 5.62 -9.10
C THR A 19 16.13 7.11 -9.10
N LYS A 20 16.39 7.69 -7.93
CA LYS A 20 16.75 9.10 -7.78
C LYS A 20 17.84 9.26 -6.74
N SER A 21 18.92 9.94 -7.09
CA SER A 21 20.04 10.20 -6.16
C SER A 21 20.56 8.93 -5.47
N PHE A 22 20.72 7.83 -6.23
CA PHE A 22 21.14 6.50 -5.75
C PHE A 22 20.16 5.82 -4.77
N ILE A 23 18.93 6.34 -4.65
CA ILE A 23 17.86 5.73 -3.88
C ILE A 23 16.88 5.10 -4.85
N GLU A 24 16.64 3.81 -4.69
CA GLU A 24 15.58 3.08 -5.37
C GLU A 24 14.31 3.07 -4.51
N PHE A 25 13.17 3.39 -5.11
CA PHE A 25 11.89 3.34 -4.43
C PHE A 25 10.75 2.99 -5.39
N GLY A 26 9.74 2.31 -4.85
CA GLY A 26 8.51 1.98 -5.58
C GLY A 26 7.43 3.03 -5.37
N SER A 27 6.51 3.13 -6.31
CA SER A 27 5.23 3.81 -6.12
C SER A 27 4.09 2.95 -6.65
N ASP A 28 3.06 2.80 -5.82
CA ASP A 28 1.84 2.09 -6.16
C ASP A 28 0.84 3.00 -6.87
N GLY A 29 0.28 2.51 -7.97
CA GLY A 29 -0.82 3.16 -8.66
C GLY A 29 -2.09 3.10 -7.83
N THR A 30 -2.85 4.19 -7.82
CA THR A 30 -4.15 4.24 -7.10
C THR A 30 -5.26 3.45 -7.82
N LEU A 31 -5.10 3.25 -9.12
CA LEU A 31 -6.08 2.56 -9.96
C LEU A 31 -5.93 1.04 -9.87
N HIS A 32 -7.07 0.37 -9.77
CA HIS A 32 -7.21 -1.07 -9.83
C HIS A 32 -7.92 -1.43 -11.13
N PHE A 33 -7.48 -2.49 -11.80
CA PHE A 33 -8.05 -2.96 -13.06
C PHE A 33 -8.62 -4.36 -12.87
N ASP A 34 -9.80 -4.60 -13.42
CA ASP A 34 -10.46 -5.90 -13.33
C ASP A 34 -9.82 -6.92 -14.27
N THR A 35 -9.27 -6.44 -15.39
CA THR A 35 -8.63 -7.28 -16.41
C THR A 35 -7.16 -6.90 -16.64
N GLN A 36 -6.37 -7.90 -17.03
CA GLN A 36 -4.96 -7.70 -17.37
C GLN A 36 -4.78 -6.77 -18.58
N GLN A 37 -5.67 -6.86 -19.58
CA GLN A 37 -5.57 -6.07 -20.80
C GLN A 37 -5.68 -4.57 -20.53
N GLU A 38 -6.63 -4.16 -19.68
CA GLU A 38 -6.79 -2.75 -19.28
C GLU A 38 -5.55 -2.22 -18.54
N ALA A 39 -4.96 -3.05 -17.67
CA ALA A 39 -3.73 -2.71 -16.98
C ALA A 39 -2.55 -2.57 -17.96
N GLU A 40 -2.43 -3.46 -18.95
CA GLU A 40 -1.37 -3.41 -19.97
C GLU A 40 -1.50 -2.21 -20.91
N GLU A 41 -2.72 -1.84 -21.32
CA GLU A 41 -2.97 -0.65 -22.13
C GLU A 41 -2.59 0.63 -21.38
N SER A 42 -2.96 0.69 -20.10
CA SER A 42 -2.59 1.77 -19.19
C SER A 42 -1.07 1.84 -18.99
N LEU A 43 -0.41 0.69 -18.79
CA LEU A 43 1.03 0.59 -18.67
C LEU A 43 1.74 1.10 -19.92
N LYS A 44 1.29 0.71 -21.12
CA LYS A 44 1.83 1.23 -22.40
C LYS A 44 1.65 2.74 -22.53
N SER A 45 0.56 3.30 -22.02
CA SER A 45 0.36 4.75 -21.98
C SER A 45 1.39 5.45 -21.09
N ILE A 46 1.63 4.91 -19.89
CA ILE A 46 2.63 5.44 -18.95
C ILE A 46 4.04 5.34 -19.52
N GLN A 47 4.40 4.18 -20.09
CA GLN A 47 5.71 3.95 -20.70
C GLN A 47 6.00 4.91 -21.87
N ARG A 48 4.98 5.33 -22.63
CA ARG A 48 5.12 6.33 -23.69
C ARG A 48 5.52 7.72 -23.16
N HIS A 49 5.13 8.08 -21.93
CA HIS A 49 5.57 9.33 -21.30
C HIS A 49 7.01 9.23 -20.78
N GLY A 50 7.43 8.05 -20.33
CA GLY A 50 8.83 7.72 -20.02
C GLY A 50 9.42 8.37 -18.77
N HIS A 51 8.67 9.22 -18.06
CA HIS A 51 9.10 9.85 -16.81
C HIS A 51 7.92 10.07 -15.86
N ALA A 52 8.22 10.15 -14.57
CA ALA A 52 7.27 10.50 -13.53
C ALA A 52 7.73 11.78 -12.82
N THR A 53 6.76 12.65 -12.48
CA THR A 53 7.02 13.93 -11.82
C THR A 53 6.51 13.88 -10.39
N VAL A 54 7.38 14.22 -9.43
CA VAL A 54 6.99 14.35 -8.03
C VAL A 54 6.08 15.58 -7.88
N SER A 55 4.81 15.36 -7.54
CA SER A 55 3.83 16.43 -7.38
C SER A 55 3.85 17.08 -5.98
N ARG A 56 4.22 16.31 -4.94
CA ARG A 56 4.23 16.77 -3.56
C ARG A 56 5.22 15.96 -2.72
N ILE A 57 5.86 16.63 -1.76
CA ILE A 57 6.68 16.02 -0.71
C ILE A 57 6.07 16.43 0.63
N LEU A 58 5.79 15.46 1.49
CA LEU A 58 5.27 15.68 2.84
C LEU A 58 6.30 15.21 3.86
N SER A 59 6.51 16.01 4.91
CA SER A 59 7.40 15.69 6.02
C SER A 59 6.73 16.12 7.31
N GLU A 60 6.39 15.16 8.16
CA GLU A 60 5.67 15.39 9.42
C GLU A 60 6.43 14.74 10.58
N THR A 61 6.41 15.38 11.74
CA THR A 61 6.95 14.81 12.98
C THR A 61 5.86 14.00 13.66
N VAL A 62 6.06 12.68 13.77
CA VAL A 62 5.12 11.78 14.43
C VAL A 62 5.56 11.58 15.88
N HIS A 63 4.67 11.86 16.84
CA HIS A 63 4.85 11.52 18.25
C HIS A 63 4.22 10.15 18.52
N GLU A 64 5.03 9.11 18.66
CA GLU A 64 4.55 7.81 19.11
C GLU A 64 4.22 7.88 20.60
N PRO A 65 2.99 7.52 21.02
CA PRO A 65 2.65 7.47 22.44
C PRO A 65 3.49 6.39 23.13
N VAL A 66 3.85 6.63 24.39
CA VAL A 66 4.52 5.61 25.21
C VAL A 66 3.65 4.35 25.25
N PRO A 67 4.21 3.15 24.97
CA PRO A 67 3.45 1.92 25.07
C PRO A 67 2.93 1.78 26.49
N LEU A 68 1.61 1.60 26.63
CA LEU A 68 0.97 1.43 27.92
C LEU A 68 1.52 0.19 28.63
N LEU A 69 1.92 0.34 29.89
CA LEU A 69 2.30 -0.78 30.75
C LEU A 69 1.09 -1.72 30.82
N PHE A 70 1.31 -2.99 30.46
CA PHE A 70 0.25 -3.98 30.16
C PHE A 70 -0.95 -3.92 31.12
N ASP A 71 -2.13 -3.64 30.59
CA ASP A 71 -3.39 -3.83 31.30
C ASP A 71 -3.74 -5.33 31.31
N LEU A 72 -4.45 -5.81 32.34
CA LEU A 72 -4.93 -7.20 32.45
C LEU A 72 -5.70 -7.61 31.18
N THR A 73 -6.43 -6.67 30.58
CA THR A 73 -7.14 -6.86 29.31
C THR A 73 -6.20 -7.13 28.13
N ALA A 74 -5.05 -6.47 28.08
CA ALA A 74 -4.05 -6.65 27.03
C ALA A 74 -3.35 -8.01 27.16
N LEU A 75 -2.96 -8.39 28.39
CA LEU A 75 -2.39 -9.70 28.69
C LEU A 75 -3.37 -10.83 28.37
N GLN A 76 -4.65 -10.66 28.68
CA GLN A 76 -5.67 -11.66 28.38
C GLN A 76 -5.87 -11.86 26.87
N LYS A 77 -5.82 -10.77 26.07
CA LYS A 77 -5.90 -10.85 24.60
C LYS A 77 -4.68 -11.54 24.00
N GLU A 78 -3.49 -11.29 24.52
CA GLU A 78 -2.25 -11.89 24.05
C GLU A 78 -2.16 -13.38 24.42
N ALA A 79 -2.54 -13.74 25.65
CA ALA A 79 -2.63 -15.14 26.08
C ALA A 79 -3.62 -15.96 25.23
N ASN A 80 -4.72 -15.34 24.77
CA ASN A 80 -5.72 -15.96 23.92
C ASN A 80 -5.37 -15.92 22.41
N ARG A 81 -4.24 -15.32 21.99
CA ARG A 81 -3.76 -15.32 20.59
C ARG A 81 -2.77 -16.45 20.29
N LYS A 82 -2.32 -17.20 21.29
CA LYS A 82 -1.57 -18.46 21.13
C LYS A 82 -2.53 -19.63 20.99
#